data_AF-A0A951N6K8-F1
#
_entry.id   AF-A0A951N6K8-F1
#
_cell.length_a   1.000
_cell.length_b   1.000
_cell.length_c   1.000
_cell.angle_alpha   90.00
_cell.angle_beta   90.00
_cell.angle_gamma   90.00
#
_symmetry.space_group_name_H-M   'P 1'
#
loop_
_entity.id
_entity.type
_entity.pdbx_description
1 polymer ?
#
loop_
_entity_poly.entity_id
_entity_poly.type
_entity_poly.pdbx_seq_one_letter_code
_entity_poly.pdbx_strand_id
1 'polypeptide(L)'
;MSETAEISNPQVRSPHNSRVMMARETLPLPPLPLGWDEITKILPHRYPLLLVDKITELEPGHRCVGLKNVSSTEEFFQGHFPGHPVMPGVLILEAMAQVAGVLILVTRNTAGALSYFAKVENARFIQPVRPGDQLVTEATLQILRGAYCKAQVIGRVDGQVVVEADYTFMTTTDSSAQAVVQSAHPGAIQNVAVEKPLALAPPAAPARANGSSSPALNGAAPKPNIHPTAIIDPQAHLAEGVSVGPFCIVEANTSIGEGTSLESHVVVKRGTSIGKNCRIWSHVVLGHEPQDMKFKGEESHLKIGDNNILREMVTIHRATGEGEATILGDNNLLMAYVHIGHNCVIGSNTMISNSTGVSGHVTIEDKCVIGGFVGIHQFVHIG
;
A
#
# COMPACT_ATOMS: atom_id res chain seq x y z
N MET A 1 -12.41 -76.30 -42.11
CA MET A 1 -10.99 -75.94 -41.92
C MET A 1 -10.92 -74.42 -42.02
N SER A 2 -10.57 -73.63 -41.01
CA SER A 2 -9.97 -73.90 -39.72
C SER A 2 -10.32 -72.76 -38.76
N GLU A 3 -10.73 -73.13 -37.54
CA GLU A 3 -10.62 -72.32 -36.32
C GLU A 3 -9.15 -71.97 -36.03
N THR A 4 -8.95 -70.95 -35.18
CA THR A 4 -7.95 -70.84 -34.08
C THR A 4 -7.62 -69.35 -33.87
N ALA A 5 -7.35 -68.81 -32.69
CA ALA A 5 -7.62 -69.16 -31.30
C ALA A 5 -7.18 -67.90 -30.51
N GLU A 6 -7.94 -67.49 -29.50
CA GLU A 6 -7.48 -66.53 -28.48
C GLU A 6 -6.33 -67.15 -27.68
N ILE A 7 -5.23 -66.40 -27.47
CA ILE A 7 -4.26 -66.69 -26.40
C ILE A 7 -3.77 -65.38 -25.74
N SER A 8 -4.36 -65.12 -24.58
CA SER A 8 -3.84 -64.54 -23.32
C SER A 8 -2.83 -63.37 -23.32
N ASN A 9 -3.29 -62.29 -22.68
CA ASN A 9 -2.55 -61.19 -22.05
C ASN A 9 -1.57 -61.67 -20.94
N PRO A 10 -0.47 -60.93 -20.70
CA PRO A 10 -0.09 -60.63 -19.31
C PRO A 10 -0.04 -59.13 -19.06
N GLN A 11 -0.85 -58.75 -18.07
CA GLN A 11 -1.00 -57.42 -17.48
C GLN A 11 0.33 -56.71 -17.24
N VAL A 12 0.53 -55.56 -17.88
CA VAL A 12 1.38 -54.49 -17.32
C VAL A 12 0.47 -53.59 -16.50
N ARG A 13 0.61 -53.67 -15.17
CA ARG A 13 -0.12 -52.88 -14.19
C ARG A 13 0.24 -51.40 -14.33
N SER A 14 -0.76 -50.55 -14.59
CA SER A 14 -0.68 -49.11 -14.29
C SER A 14 -0.57 -48.90 -12.78
N PRO A 15 0.05 -47.80 -12.33
CA PRO A 15 -0.69 -46.94 -11.42
C PRO A 15 -0.53 -45.44 -11.70
N HIS A 16 -1.66 -44.73 -11.59
CA HIS A 16 -1.82 -43.29 -11.30
C HIS A 16 -2.12 -42.35 -12.48
N ASN A 17 -3.30 -42.59 -13.06
CA ASN A 17 -4.40 -41.64 -13.19
C ASN A 17 -4.18 -40.26 -12.50
N SER A 18 -3.69 -39.25 -13.22
CA SER A 18 -3.87 -37.83 -12.88
C SER A 18 -5.04 -37.27 -13.69
N ARG A 19 -6.23 -37.83 -13.44
CA ARG A 19 -7.50 -37.22 -13.82
C ARG A 19 -7.59 -35.90 -13.06
N VAL A 20 -7.33 -34.78 -13.75
CA VAL A 20 -7.80 -33.47 -13.31
C VAL A 20 -9.31 -33.60 -13.15
N MET A 21 -9.79 -33.62 -11.91
CA MET A 21 -11.23 -33.64 -11.63
C MET A 21 -11.80 -32.30 -12.10
N MET A 22 -12.31 -32.26 -13.33
CA MET A 22 -13.23 -31.23 -13.75
C MET A 22 -14.57 -31.54 -13.09
N ALA A 23 -15.01 -30.68 -12.17
CA ALA A 23 -16.36 -30.76 -11.61
C ALA A 23 -17.03 -29.38 -11.55
N ARG A 24 -18.27 -29.38 -12.04
CA ARG A 24 -19.33 -28.36 -12.06
C ARG A 24 -19.33 -27.42 -13.25
N GLU A 25 -20.54 -27.26 -13.81
CA GLU A 25 -20.90 -26.44 -14.97
C GLU A 25 -20.02 -25.20 -15.04
N THR A 26 -19.16 -25.16 -16.07
CA THR A 26 -18.38 -23.98 -16.40
C THR A 26 -19.37 -22.87 -16.72
N LEU A 27 -19.41 -21.83 -15.89
CA LEU A 27 -20.07 -20.60 -16.29
C LEU A 27 -19.43 -20.17 -17.61
N PRO A 28 -20.22 -19.84 -18.65
CA PRO A 28 -19.66 -19.47 -19.94
C PRO A 28 -18.70 -18.29 -19.72
N LEU A 29 -17.46 -18.44 -20.18
CA LEU A 29 -16.46 -17.38 -20.08
C LEU A 29 -16.98 -16.18 -20.88
N PRO A 30 -16.89 -14.96 -20.31
CA PRO A 30 -17.20 -13.76 -21.07
C PRO A 30 -16.33 -13.69 -22.34
N PRO A 31 -16.85 -13.16 -23.45
CA PRO A 31 -16.08 -13.01 -24.67
C PRO A 31 -14.87 -12.10 -24.42
N LEU A 32 -13.72 -12.47 -24.95
CA LEU A 32 -12.51 -11.66 -24.89
C LEU A 32 -12.56 -10.49 -25.88
N PRO A 33 -11.89 -9.37 -25.60
CA PRO A 33 -11.11 -9.10 -24.37
C PRO A 33 -12.00 -8.76 -23.17
N LEU A 34 -11.55 -9.11 -21.96
CA LEU A 34 -12.22 -8.66 -20.72
C LEU A 34 -11.79 -7.23 -20.42
N GLY A 35 -12.75 -6.32 -20.31
CA GLY A 35 -12.52 -4.95 -19.88
C GLY A 35 -12.72 -4.78 -18.37
N TRP A 36 -12.76 -3.53 -17.94
CA TRP A 36 -12.91 -3.16 -16.53
C TRP A 36 -14.16 -3.77 -15.87
N ASP A 37 -15.32 -3.76 -16.56
CA ASP A 37 -16.58 -4.30 -16.04
C ASP A 37 -16.53 -5.81 -15.82
N GLU A 38 -15.85 -6.56 -16.69
CA GLU A 38 -15.67 -8.00 -16.54
C GLU A 38 -14.64 -8.32 -15.46
N ILE A 39 -13.52 -7.59 -15.44
CA ILE A 39 -12.43 -7.82 -14.49
C ILE A 39 -12.89 -7.55 -13.06
N THR A 40 -13.68 -6.49 -12.81
CA THR A 40 -14.21 -6.17 -11.46
C THR A 40 -15.21 -7.19 -10.92
N LYS A 41 -15.81 -8.01 -11.78
CA LYS A 41 -16.66 -9.15 -11.38
C LYS A 41 -15.82 -10.35 -10.95
N ILE A 42 -14.56 -10.44 -11.39
CA ILE A 42 -13.64 -11.55 -11.08
C ILE A 42 -12.73 -11.17 -9.92
N LEU A 43 -12.12 -9.99 -9.96
CA LEU A 43 -11.20 -9.50 -8.94
C LEU A 43 -11.91 -8.61 -7.91
N PRO A 44 -11.54 -8.70 -6.62
CA PRO A 44 -12.07 -7.82 -5.58
C PRO A 44 -11.49 -6.40 -5.65
N HIS A 45 -10.35 -6.21 -6.33
CA HIS A 45 -9.65 -4.93 -6.41
C HIS A 45 -10.54 -3.83 -7.01
N ARG A 46 -10.44 -2.62 -6.46
CA ARG A 46 -11.11 -1.41 -6.94
C ARG A 46 -10.09 -0.28 -7.02
N TYR A 47 -10.42 0.77 -7.76
CA TYR A 47 -9.61 2.00 -7.76
C TYR A 47 -9.29 2.43 -6.32
N PRO A 48 -8.03 2.82 -6.02
CA PRO A 48 -6.90 2.99 -6.93
C PRO A 48 -6.04 1.73 -7.18
N LEU A 49 -6.39 0.57 -6.61
CA LEU A 49 -5.57 -0.65 -6.66
C LEU A 49 -6.00 -1.71 -7.68
N LEU A 50 -7.03 -1.47 -8.48
CA LEU A 50 -7.25 -2.28 -9.69
C LEU A 50 -6.34 -1.73 -10.80
N LEU A 51 -5.24 -2.43 -11.09
CA LEU A 51 -4.16 -1.94 -11.95
C LEU A 51 -4.16 -2.55 -13.34
N VAL A 52 -4.73 -3.75 -13.52
CA VAL A 52 -4.88 -4.37 -14.85
C VAL A 52 -6.05 -3.74 -15.59
N ASP A 53 -5.81 -3.29 -16.83
CA ASP A 53 -6.84 -2.60 -17.62
C ASP A 53 -7.67 -3.57 -18.45
N LYS A 54 -7.04 -4.65 -18.94
CA LYS A 54 -7.63 -5.55 -19.92
C LYS A 54 -7.00 -6.93 -19.88
N ILE A 55 -7.81 -7.97 -20.06
CA ILE A 55 -7.36 -9.34 -20.35
C ILE A 55 -7.61 -9.62 -21.83
N THR A 56 -6.56 -9.91 -22.58
CA THR A 56 -6.62 -10.12 -24.04
C THR A 56 -6.66 -11.59 -24.42
N GLU A 57 -6.05 -12.47 -23.63
CA GLU A 57 -6.06 -13.92 -23.83
C GLU A 57 -6.35 -14.60 -22.49
N LEU A 58 -7.16 -15.66 -22.52
CA LEU A 58 -7.49 -16.43 -21.33
C LEU A 58 -7.79 -17.88 -21.69
N GLU A 59 -6.90 -18.76 -21.25
CA GLU A 59 -7.02 -20.22 -21.33
C GLU A 59 -7.05 -20.77 -19.90
N PRO A 60 -8.24 -21.01 -19.32
CA PRO A 60 -8.35 -21.49 -17.95
C PRO A 60 -7.57 -22.79 -17.74
N GLY A 61 -6.84 -22.87 -16.63
CA GLY A 61 -5.98 -23.99 -16.29
C GLY A 61 -4.59 -23.92 -16.91
N HIS A 62 -4.33 -22.95 -17.79
CA HIS A 62 -3.07 -22.88 -18.54
C HIS A 62 -2.44 -21.48 -18.52
N ARG A 63 -3.04 -20.51 -19.22
CA ARG A 63 -2.37 -19.25 -19.56
C ARG A 63 -3.34 -18.08 -19.61
N CYS A 64 -2.88 -16.90 -19.20
CA CYS A 64 -3.63 -15.64 -19.26
C CYS A 64 -2.71 -14.50 -19.68
N VAL A 65 -3.18 -13.64 -20.57
CA VAL A 65 -2.46 -12.43 -20.99
C VAL A 65 -3.32 -11.21 -20.68
N GLY A 66 -2.75 -10.27 -19.95
CA GLY A 66 -3.38 -8.99 -19.66
C GLY A 66 -2.41 -7.85 -19.86
N LEU A 67 -2.92 -6.63 -19.93
CA LEU A 67 -2.09 -5.43 -20.05
C LEU A 67 -2.47 -4.36 -19.03
N LYS A 68 -1.46 -3.62 -18.63
CA LYS A 68 -1.56 -2.34 -17.94
C LYS A 68 -0.94 -1.26 -18.82
N ASN A 69 -1.71 -0.24 -19.13
CA ASN A 69 -1.20 1.00 -19.70
C ASN A 69 -0.59 1.82 -18.57
N VAL A 70 0.63 2.30 -18.78
CA VAL A 70 1.35 3.06 -17.77
C VAL A 70 1.23 4.54 -18.12
N SER A 71 0.34 5.25 -17.44
CA SER A 71 0.06 6.66 -17.73
C SER A 71 0.95 7.58 -16.90
N SER A 72 1.43 8.68 -17.50
CA SER A 72 2.14 9.74 -16.77
C SER A 72 1.29 10.42 -15.70
N THR A 73 -0.03 10.25 -15.76
CA THR A 73 -0.98 10.81 -14.79
C THR A 73 -1.13 9.95 -13.53
N GLU A 74 -0.51 8.78 -13.46
CA GLU A 74 -0.57 7.94 -12.25
C GLU A 74 0.18 8.59 -11.09
N GLU A 75 -0.46 8.62 -9.91
CA GLU A 75 -0.03 9.42 -8.75
C GLU A 75 1.39 9.11 -8.29
N PHE A 76 1.82 7.86 -8.40
CA PHE A 76 3.14 7.44 -7.95
C PHE A 76 4.28 8.06 -8.76
N PHE A 77 4.04 8.54 -9.99
CA PHE A 77 5.08 9.22 -10.77
C PHE A 77 5.44 10.62 -10.23
N GLN A 78 4.60 11.21 -9.37
CA GLN A 78 4.89 12.51 -8.75
C GLN A 78 6.09 12.43 -7.78
N GLY A 79 6.29 11.28 -7.12
CA GLY A 79 7.33 11.09 -6.11
C GLY A 79 8.32 9.96 -6.39
N HIS A 80 8.01 9.02 -7.28
CA HIS A 80 8.87 7.84 -7.55
C HIS A 80 10.02 8.16 -8.52
N PHE A 81 10.98 8.96 -8.02
CA PHE A 81 12.13 9.59 -8.70
C PHE A 81 11.79 10.87 -9.50
N PRO A 82 11.81 12.05 -8.86
CA PRO A 82 11.63 13.33 -9.54
C PRO A 82 12.60 13.51 -10.72
N GLY A 83 12.07 13.88 -11.89
CA GLY A 83 12.85 14.06 -13.12
C GLY A 83 13.25 12.75 -13.84
N HIS A 84 12.94 11.58 -13.28
CA HIS A 84 13.23 10.28 -13.87
C HIS A 84 12.07 9.29 -13.64
N PRO A 85 10.90 9.49 -14.30
CA PRO A 85 9.70 8.73 -13.99
C PRO A 85 9.86 7.24 -14.33
N VAL A 86 9.74 6.40 -13.31
CA VAL A 86 9.77 4.93 -13.42
C VAL A 86 8.62 4.37 -12.60
N MET A 87 7.96 3.31 -13.06
CA MET A 87 6.88 2.68 -12.30
C MET A 87 7.48 1.88 -11.13
N PRO A 88 6.96 2.01 -9.89
CA PRO A 88 7.45 1.25 -8.75
C PRO A 88 7.39 -0.26 -8.98
N GLY A 89 8.50 -0.96 -8.71
CA GLY A 89 8.61 -2.40 -8.94
C GLY A 89 7.52 -3.21 -8.22
N VAL A 90 7.11 -2.78 -7.01
CA VAL A 90 6.02 -3.42 -6.27
C VAL A 90 4.67 -3.29 -6.98
N LEU A 91 4.40 -2.17 -7.66
CA LEU A 91 3.18 -1.97 -8.43
C LEU A 91 3.21 -2.74 -9.75
N ILE A 92 4.39 -2.92 -10.35
CA ILE A 92 4.58 -3.80 -11.50
C ILE A 92 4.22 -5.23 -11.09
N LEU A 93 4.77 -5.70 -9.96
CA LEU A 93 4.48 -7.04 -9.45
C LEU A 93 2.99 -7.22 -9.09
N GLU A 94 2.36 -6.20 -8.50
CA GLU A 94 0.93 -6.20 -8.17
C GLU A 94 0.05 -6.26 -9.43
N ALA A 95 0.31 -5.42 -10.44
CA ALA A 95 -0.42 -5.47 -11.71
C ALA A 95 -0.27 -6.85 -12.38
N MET A 96 0.94 -7.41 -12.35
CA MET A 96 1.20 -8.77 -12.83
C MET A 96 0.46 -9.84 -12.00
N ALA A 97 0.36 -9.67 -10.68
CA ALA A 97 -0.37 -10.56 -9.78
C ALA A 97 -1.85 -10.62 -10.13
N GLN A 98 -2.45 -9.49 -10.52
CA GLN A 98 -3.87 -9.41 -10.88
C GLN A 98 -4.20 -10.21 -12.14
N VAL A 99 -3.32 -10.22 -13.14
CA VAL A 99 -3.46 -11.09 -14.33
C VAL A 99 -3.43 -12.57 -13.94
N ALA A 100 -2.49 -12.96 -13.08
CA ALA A 100 -2.44 -14.33 -12.52
C ALA A 100 -3.67 -14.65 -11.64
N GLY A 101 -4.17 -13.66 -10.90
CA GLY A 101 -5.38 -13.78 -10.07
C GLY A 101 -6.63 -14.06 -10.92
N VAL A 102 -6.79 -13.37 -12.06
CA VAL A 102 -7.86 -13.68 -13.03
C VAL A 102 -7.73 -15.12 -13.51
N LEU A 103 -6.53 -15.55 -13.93
CA LEU A 103 -6.30 -16.93 -14.38
C LEU A 103 -6.74 -17.93 -13.30
N ILE A 104 -6.29 -17.74 -12.07
CA ILE A 104 -6.56 -18.66 -10.96
C ILE A 104 -8.05 -18.72 -10.61
N LEU A 105 -8.71 -17.57 -10.47
CA LEU A 105 -10.12 -17.50 -10.04
C LEU A 105 -11.05 -18.05 -11.12
N VAL A 106 -10.80 -17.71 -12.39
CA VAL A 106 -11.56 -18.27 -13.51
C VAL A 106 -11.33 -19.78 -13.64
N THR A 107 -10.08 -20.24 -13.51
CA THR A 107 -9.75 -21.68 -13.55
C THR A 107 -10.48 -22.46 -12.47
N ARG A 108 -10.58 -21.90 -11.25
CA ARG A 108 -11.30 -22.56 -10.16
C ARG A 108 -12.81 -22.50 -10.32
N ASN A 109 -13.33 -21.48 -11.00
CA ASN A 109 -14.75 -21.26 -11.24
C ASN A 109 -15.60 -21.44 -9.96
N THR A 110 -15.09 -20.94 -8.84
CA THR A 110 -15.75 -21.05 -7.53
C THR A 110 -16.32 -19.70 -7.16
N ALA A 111 -17.65 -19.61 -7.08
CA ALA A 111 -18.34 -18.38 -6.73
C ALA A 111 -17.88 -17.85 -5.37
N GLY A 112 -17.59 -16.54 -5.30
CA GLY A 112 -17.13 -15.89 -4.07
C GLY A 112 -15.68 -16.20 -3.66
N ALA A 113 -14.93 -16.95 -4.48
CA ALA A 113 -13.53 -17.23 -4.18
C ALA A 113 -12.66 -15.97 -4.29
N LEU A 114 -11.71 -15.85 -3.38
CA LEU A 114 -10.66 -14.84 -3.39
C LEU A 114 -9.30 -15.51 -3.60
N SER A 115 -8.36 -14.77 -4.20
CA SER A 115 -6.98 -15.20 -4.38
C SER A 115 -6.05 -14.24 -3.66
N TYR A 116 -5.39 -14.72 -2.59
CA TYR A 116 -4.40 -13.95 -1.85
C TYR A 116 -3.02 -14.16 -2.44
N PHE A 117 -2.34 -13.07 -2.77
CA PHE A 117 -0.94 -13.12 -3.15
C PHE A 117 -0.08 -13.39 -1.92
N ALA A 118 0.48 -14.59 -1.82
CA ALA A 118 1.13 -15.08 -0.61
C ALA A 118 2.66 -14.95 -0.65
N LYS A 119 3.26 -15.13 -1.83
CA LYS A 119 4.72 -15.11 -1.99
C LYS A 119 5.11 -14.75 -3.41
N VAL A 120 6.16 -13.95 -3.54
CA VAL A 120 6.91 -13.77 -4.80
C VAL A 120 8.30 -14.40 -4.64
N GLU A 121 8.74 -15.13 -5.64
CA GLU A 121 10.07 -15.75 -5.71
C GLU A 121 10.73 -15.39 -7.04
N ASN A 122 12.07 -15.42 -7.08
CA ASN A 122 12.87 -15.23 -8.30
C ASN A 122 12.54 -13.96 -9.10
N ALA A 123 12.02 -12.92 -8.45
CA ALA A 123 11.68 -11.67 -9.13
C ALA A 123 12.93 -10.97 -9.66
N ARG A 124 12.94 -10.68 -10.96
CA ARG A 124 14.02 -9.97 -11.64
C ARG A 124 13.45 -8.81 -12.44
N PHE A 125 13.95 -7.62 -12.15
CA PHE A 125 13.64 -6.39 -12.88
C PHE A 125 14.78 -6.11 -13.85
N ILE A 126 14.52 -6.30 -15.14
CA ILE A 126 15.52 -6.26 -16.20
C ILE A 126 15.60 -4.86 -16.82
N GLN A 127 14.46 -4.21 -17.01
CA GLN A 127 14.36 -2.85 -17.55
C GLN A 127 13.31 -2.02 -16.79
N PRO A 128 13.49 -0.69 -16.70
CA PRO A 128 12.49 0.18 -16.09
C PRO A 128 11.25 0.28 -16.97
N VAL A 129 10.08 0.25 -16.35
CA VAL A 129 8.80 0.56 -16.99
C VAL A 129 8.48 2.04 -16.76
N ARG A 130 8.06 2.75 -17.79
CA ARG A 130 7.95 4.22 -17.83
C ARG A 130 6.56 4.67 -18.30
N PRO A 131 6.19 5.95 -18.09
CA PRO A 131 5.00 6.51 -18.71
C PRO A 131 5.02 6.35 -20.23
N GLY A 132 3.90 5.90 -20.79
CA GLY A 132 3.73 5.59 -22.21
C GLY A 132 3.86 4.10 -22.52
N ASP A 133 4.47 3.31 -21.64
CA ASP A 133 4.63 1.87 -21.87
C ASP A 133 3.31 1.11 -21.72
N GLN A 134 3.21 -0.01 -22.42
CA GLN A 134 2.23 -1.06 -22.14
C GLN A 134 2.94 -2.24 -21.50
N LEU A 135 2.68 -2.46 -20.22
CA LEU A 135 3.13 -3.66 -19.52
C LEU A 135 2.21 -4.82 -19.86
N VAL A 136 2.59 -5.61 -20.86
CA VAL A 136 1.91 -6.83 -21.25
C VAL A 136 2.40 -7.97 -20.37
N THR A 137 1.50 -8.53 -19.57
CA THR A 137 1.80 -9.61 -18.63
C THR A 137 1.23 -10.92 -19.14
N GLU A 138 2.09 -11.94 -19.20
CA GLU A 138 1.69 -13.32 -19.37
C GLU A 138 1.84 -14.08 -18.05
N ALA A 139 0.76 -14.71 -17.60
CA ALA A 139 0.76 -15.61 -16.45
C ALA A 139 0.49 -17.05 -16.91
N THR A 140 1.34 -17.98 -16.49
CA THR A 140 1.24 -19.41 -16.80
C THR A 140 1.09 -20.21 -15.52
N LEU A 141 -0.01 -20.95 -15.39
CA LEU A 141 -0.31 -21.74 -14.21
C LEU A 141 0.61 -22.97 -14.14
N GLN A 142 1.38 -23.09 -13.07
CA GLN A 142 2.28 -24.23 -12.84
C GLN A 142 1.66 -25.27 -11.91
N ILE A 143 1.02 -24.82 -10.83
CA ILE A 143 0.45 -25.70 -9.80
C ILE A 143 -0.91 -25.17 -9.39
N LEU A 144 -1.88 -26.08 -9.30
CA LEU A 144 -3.18 -25.84 -8.69
C LEU A 144 -3.53 -27.04 -7.80
N ARG A 145 -3.33 -26.93 -6.49
CA ARG A 145 -3.55 -28.03 -5.53
C ARG A 145 -4.22 -27.53 -4.26
N GLY A 146 -5.42 -28.02 -3.95
CA GLY A 146 -6.16 -27.56 -2.77
C GLY A 146 -6.40 -26.06 -2.86
N ALA A 147 -6.04 -25.28 -1.85
CA ALA A 147 -6.06 -23.80 -1.89
C ALA A 147 -4.79 -23.17 -2.49
N TYR A 148 -3.72 -23.95 -2.64
CA TYR A 148 -2.40 -23.47 -3.03
C TYR A 148 -2.27 -23.41 -4.56
N CYS A 149 -1.76 -22.29 -5.07
CA CYS A 149 -1.53 -22.08 -6.50
C CYS A 149 -0.12 -21.52 -6.73
N LYS A 150 0.54 -21.95 -7.81
CA LYS A 150 1.76 -21.31 -8.32
C LYS A 150 1.61 -20.97 -9.80
N ALA A 151 2.10 -19.80 -10.17
CA ALA A 151 2.16 -19.33 -11.54
C ALA A 151 3.52 -18.71 -11.84
N GLN A 152 4.04 -18.94 -13.05
CA GLN A 152 5.14 -18.15 -13.60
C GLN A 152 4.56 -16.94 -14.29
N VAL A 153 5.12 -15.76 -14.06
CA VAL A 153 4.57 -14.50 -14.58
C VAL A 153 5.68 -13.67 -15.22
N ILE A 154 5.46 -13.23 -16.46
CA ILE A 154 6.43 -12.51 -17.27
C ILE A 154 5.78 -11.23 -17.78
N GLY A 155 6.38 -10.09 -17.45
CA GLY A 155 6.01 -8.76 -17.93
C GLY A 155 6.89 -8.33 -19.10
N ARG A 156 6.27 -7.80 -20.16
CA ARG A 156 6.94 -7.31 -21.38
C ARG A 156 6.50 -5.90 -21.73
N VAL A 157 7.40 -5.13 -22.31
CA VAL A 157 7.14 -3.85 -23.00
C VAL A 157 7.71 -3.99 -24.40
N ASP A 158 6.92 -3.68 -25.43
CA ASP A 158 7.29 -3.84 -26.84
C ASP A 158 7.89 -5.23 -27.17
N GLY A 159 7.34 -6.27 -26.53
CA GLY A 159 7.77 -7.67 -26.67
C GLY A 159 9.04 -8.05 -25.88
N GLN A 160 9.80 -7.09 -25.37
CA GLN A 160 11.00 -7.32 -24.56
C GLN A 160 10.63 -7.65 -23.12
N VAL A 161 11.31 -8.62 -22.50
CA VAL A 161 11.08 -8.95 -21.09
C VAL A 161 11.62 -7.82 -20.22
N VAL A 162 10.74 -7.22 -19.41
CA VAL A 162 11.11 -6.18 -18.45
C VAL A 162 11.11 -6.70 -17.02
N VAL A 163 10.23 -7.65 -16.69
CA VAL A 163 10.15 -8.30 -15.38
C VAL A 163 9.78 -9.77 -15.52
N GLU A 164 10.37 -10.64 -14.71
CA GLU A 164 9.97 -12.04 -14.54
C GLU A 164 9.91 -12.40 -13.06
N ALA A 165 8.95 -13.23 -12.65
CA ALA A 165 8.80 -13.68 -11.27
C ALA A 165 7.92 -14.95 -11.16
N ASP A 166 8.12 -15.71 -10.08
CA ASP A 166 7.28 -16.83 -9.69
C ASP A 166 6.34 -16.41 -8.55
N TYR A 167 5.05 -16.66 -8.74
CA TYR A 167 4.00 -16.20 -7.82
C TYR A 167 3.37 -17.38 -7.12
N THR A 168 3.14 -17.25 -5.82
CA THR A 168 2.34 -18.18 -5.03
C THR A 168 1.09 -17.49 -4.52
N PHE A 169 -0.05 -18.15 -4.69
CA PHE A 169 -1.33 -17.67 -4.19
C PHE A 169 -1.99 -18.70 -3.27
N MET A 170 -2.77 -18.20 -2.34
CA MET A 170 -3.69 -18.98 -1.51
C MET A 170 -5.12 -18.56 -1.82
N THR A 171 -5.96 -19.49 -2.25
CA THR A 171 -7.38 -19.20 -2.54
C THR A 171 -8.27 -19.60 -1.38
N THR A 172 -9.28 -18.79 -1.09
CA THR A 172 -10.30 -19.11 -0.09
C THR A 172 -11.70 -18.83 -0.63
N THR A 173 -12.69 -19.52 -0.10
CA THR A 173 -14.12 -19.20 -0.28
C THR A 173 -14.73 -18.59 0.98
N ASP A 174 -13.92 -18.43 2.03
CA ASP A 174 -14.37 -17.97 3.33
C ASP A 174 -14.67 -16.48 3.27
N SER A 175 -15.93 -16.12 3.49
CA SER A 175 -16.48 -14.77 3.39
C SER A 175 -16.00 -13.84 4.51
N SER A 176 -15.07 -14.28 5.36
CA SER A 176 -14.46 -13.44 6.40
C SER A 176 -13.73 -12.22 5.84
N ALA A 177 -13.30 -12.24 4.57
CA ALA A 177 -12.79 -11.05 3.90
C ALA A 177 -13.88 -10.14 3.30
N GLN A 178 -15.04 -10.69 2.94
CA GLN A 178 -16.25 -9.86 2.74
C GLN A 178 -16.74 -9.29 4.06
N ALA A 179 -16.55 -9.99 5.18
CA ALA A 179 -16.84 -9.47 6.50
C ALA A 179 -15.88 -8.34 6.89
N VAL A 180 -14.62 -8.30 6.44
CA VAL A 180 -13.74 -7.12 6.65
C VAL A 180 -14.26 -5.89 5.88
N VAL A 181 -14.88 -6.09 4.70
CA VAL A 181 -15.50 -5.00 3.91
C VAL A 181 -16.90 -4.63 4.43
N GLN A 182 -17.67 -5.57 5.00
CA GLN A 182 -19.01 -5.33 5.58
C GLN A 182 -19.02 -4.98 7.08
N SER A 183 -17.97 -5.30 7.84
CA SER A 183 -17.80 -4.94 9.26
C SER A 183 -17.23 -3.53 9.46
N ALA A 184 -17.00 -2.79 8.38
CA ALA A 184 -16.88 -1.34 8.40
C ALA A 184 -18.22 -0.62 8.69
N HIS A 185 -19.15 -1.28 9.40
CA HIS A 185 -20.26 -0.65 10.11
C HIS A 185 -20.23 -1.05 11.60
N PRO A 186 -20.35 -0.08 12.52
CA PRO A 186 -20.00 -0.26 13.92
C PRO A 186 -21.13 -0.94 14.70
N GLY A 187 -20.95 -2.20 15.06
CA GLY A 187 -21.84 -2.89 15.97
C GLY A 187 -21.38 -4.30 16.28
N ALA A 188 -20.92 -4.51 17.52
CA ALA A 188 -20.70 -5.79 18.18
C ALA A 188 -19.42 -6.57 17.80
N ILE A 189 -18.36 -6.33 18.58
CA ILE A 189 -17.50 -7.42 19.05
C ILE A 189 -17.37 -7.28 20.57
N GLN A 190 -18.19 -8.01 21.31
CA GLN A 190 -17.95 -8.34 22.70
C GLN A 190 -17.39 -9.75 22.79
N ASN A 191 -16.35 -9.90 23.62
CA ASN A 191 -15.88 -11.13 24.25
C ASN A 191 -15.45 -12.27 23.33
N VAL A 192 -14.17 -12.28 22.95
CA VAL A 192 -13.44 -13.53 22.68
C VAL A 192 -12.10 -13.46 23.40
N ALA A 193 -11.87 -14.42 24.31
CA ALA A 193 -10.62 -14.58 25.03
C ALA A 193 -9.52 -15.05 24.08
N VAL A 194 -8.37 -14.37 24.11
CA VAL A 194 -7.20 -14.69 23.28
C VAL A 194 -6.35 -15.71 24.01
N GLU A 195 -6.23 -16.92 23.45
CA GLU A 195 -5.22 -17.88 23.88
C GLU A 195 -3.81 -17.44 23.44
N LYS A 196 -2.84 -17.72 24.31
CA LYS A 196 -1.46 -17.26 24.21
C LYS A 196 -0.75 -17.93 23.02
N PRO A 197 -0.14 -17.19 22.07
CA PRO A 197 0.61 -17.81 20.98
C PRO A 197 1.86 -18.53 21.47
N LEU A 198 2.14 -19.70 20.90
CA LEU A 198 3.39 -20.44 21.08
C LEU A 198 4.60 -19.60 20.65
N ALA A 199 5.65 -19.62 21.46
CA ALA A 199 6.91 -18.92 21.20
C ALA A 199 7.62 -19.51 19.96
N LEU A 200 7.79 -18.67 18.93
CA LEU A 200 8.72 -18.94 17.83
C LEU A 200 10.12 -18.44 18.23
N ALA A 201 11.13 -19.28 17.98
CA ALA A 201 12.53 -18.93 18.24
C ALA A 201 12.96 -17.72 17.39
N PRO A 202 13.78 -16.81 17.93
CA PRO A 202 14.17 -15.58 17.25
C PRO A 202 15.05 -15.87 16.03
N PRO A 203 14.84 -15.20 14.90
CA PRO A 203 15.78 -15.24 13.79
C PRO A 203 17.08 -14.52 14.17
N ALA A 204 18.20 -14.99 13.64
CA ALA A 204 19.52 -14.43 13.87
C ALA A 204 19.58 -12.95 13.48
N ALA A 205 20.22 -12.14 14.33
CA ALA A 205 20.35 -10.70 14.18
C ALA A 205 21.04 -10.33 12.84
N PRO A 206 20.52 -9.35 12.08
CA PRO A 206 21.24 -8.82 10.94
C PRO A 206 22.49 -8.08 11.41
N ALA A 207 23.57 -8.23 10.65
CA ALA A 207 24.85 -7.60 10.93
C ALA A 207 24.69 -6.08 11.09
N ARG A 208 25.23 -5.55 12.19
CA ARG A 208 25.35 -4.10 12.42
C ARG A 208 26.16 -3.48 11.29
N ALA A 209 25.51 -2.69 10.44
CA ALA A 209 26.21 -1.75 9.58
C ALA A 209 26.81 -0.65 10.47
N ASN A 210 28.13 -0.64 10.58
CA ASN A 210 28.88 0.40 11.27
C ASN A 210 28.62 1.76 10.60
N GLY A 211 28.62 2.80 11.42
CA GLY A 211 28.21 4.15 11.10
C GLY A 211 28.73 4.67 9.76
N SER A 212 27.78 5.05 8.92
CA SER A 212 27.90 6.22 8.05
C SER A 212 26.83 7.20 8.50
N SER A 213 27.25 8.38 8.94
CA SER A 213 26.38 9.54 9.13
C SER A 213 25.34 9.60 8.01
N SER A 214 24.05 9.61 8.35
CA SER A 214 23.00 9.96 7.40
C SER A 214 23.45 11.21 6.65
N PRO A 215 23.46 11.22 5.30
CA PRO A 215 23.75 12.45 4.59
C PRO A 215 22.66 13.43 5.02
N ALA A 216 23.08 14.53 5.64
CA ALA A 216 22.19 15.64 5.89
C ALA A 216 21.49 15.96 4.57
N LEU A 217 20.16 15.91 4.56
CA LEU A 217 19.32 16.44 3.48
C LEU A 217 19.46 17.98 3.49
N ASN A 218 20.67 18.46 3.25
CA ASN A 218 21.06 19.87 3.20
C ASN A 218 20.77 20.42 1.81
N GLY A 219 19.48 20.47 1.45
CA GLY A 219 19.02 21.66 0.74
C GLY A 219 19.14 22.83 1.72
N ALA A 220 19.81 23.91 1.33
CA ALA A 220 19.88 25.12 2.13
C ALA A 220 18.46 25.51 2.59
N ALA A 221 18.29 25.80 3.87
CA ALA A 221 17.03 26.32 4.36
C ALA A 221 16.67 27.55 3.50
N PRO A 222 15.46 27.62 2.89
CA PRO A 222 15.05 28.81 2.19
C PRO A 222 15.16 30.00 3.17
N LYS A 223 15.69 31.13 2.69
CA LYS A 223 15.85 32.34 3.51
C LYS A 223 14.52 32.65 4.22
N PRO A 224 14.54 33.25 5.43
CA PRO A 224 13.32 33.70 6.10
C PRO A 224 12.61 34.69 5.18
N ASN A 225 11.57 34.19 4.53
CA ASN A 225 10.76 34.92 3.59
C ASN A 225 9.38 34.27 3.61
N ILE A 226 8.36 35.07 3.88
CA ILE A 226 6.98 34.67 3.71
C ILE A 226 6.62 35.05 2.28
N HIS A 227 6.34 34.06 1.45
CA HIS A 227 6.01 34.31 0.05
C HIS A 227 4.73 35.16 -0.05
N PRO A 228 4.64 36.16 -0.94
CA PRO A 228 3.47 37.04 -1.04
C PRO A 228 2.14 36.34 -1.36
N THR A 229 2.18 35.11 -1.89
CA THR A 229 1.00 34.30 -2.18
C THR A 229 0.59 33.36 -1.05
N ALA A 230 1.36 33.31 0.05
CA ALA A 230 0.94 32.61 1.25
C ALA A 230 -0.21 33.38 1.93
N ILE A 231 -1.22 32.65 2.37
CA ILE A 231 -2.35 33.20 3.13
C ILE A 231 -2.13 32.83 4.59
N ILE A 232 -1.78 33.83 5.41
CA ILE A 232 -1.53 33.66 6.84
C ILE A 232 -2.54 34.50 7.60
N ASP A 233 -3.29 33.85 8.47
CA ASP A 233 -4.22 34.53 9.36
C ASP A 233 -3.45 35.47 10.31
N PRO A 234 -3.90 36.70 10.56
CA PRO A 234 -3.24 37.63 11.48
C PRO A 234 -3.09 37.13 12.93
N GLN A 235 -3.90 36.14 13.34
CA GLN A 235 -3.83 35.51 14.66
C GLN A 235 -2.84 34.34 14.71
N ALA A 236 -2.20 33.99 13.59
CA ALA A 236 -1.13 32.99 13.58
C ALA A 236 0.17 33.57 14.18
N HIS A 237 0.83 32.78 15.02
CA HIS A 237 2.09 33.15 15.67
C HIS A 237 3.27 32.45 14.99
N LEU A 238 4.03 33.20 14.20
CA LEU A 238 5.25 32.71 13.55
C LEU A 238 6.47 33.33 14.23
N ALA A 239 7.39 32.47 14.69
CA ALA A 239 8.64 32.91 15.29
C ALA A 239 9.62 33.49 14.25
N GLU A 240 10.70 34.12 14.73
CA GLU A 240 11.79 34.58 13.87
C GLU A 240 12.40 33.42 13.07
N GLY A 241 12.86 33.70 11.86
CA GLY A 241 13.50 32.68 11.01
C GLY A 241 12.55 31.71 10.33
N VAL A 242 11.24 31.75 10.60
CA VAL A 242 10.24 30.94 9.89
C VAL A 242 10.20 31.35 8.41
N SER A 243 10.19 30.34 7.53
CA SER A 243 10.02 30.54 6.08
C SER A 243 8.74 29.87 5.60
N VAL A 244 8.00 30.58 4.74
CA VAL A 244 6.69 30.11 4.24
C VAL A 244 6.67 30.24 2.71
N GLY A 245 6.56 29.10 2.04
CA GLY A 245 6.52 28.99 0.59
C GLY A 245 5.25 29.54 -0.06
N PRO A 246 5.19 29.56 -1.40
CA PRO A 246 4.03 30.05 -2.14
C PRO A 246 2.80 29.19 -1.88
N PHE A 247 1.63 29.83 -1.83
CA PHE A 247 0.31 29.17 -1.72
C PHE A 247 0.10 28.34 -0.45
N CYS A 248 0.92 28.54 0.58
CA CYS A 248 0.63 28.00 1.90
C CYS A 248 -0.61 28.67 2.50
N ILE A 249 -1.32 27.93 3.35
CA ILE A 249 -2.43 28.45 4.16
C ILE A 249 -2.09 28.17 5.62
N VAL A 250 -2.03 29.21 6.44
CA VAL A 250 -1.84 29.12 7.90
C VAL A 250 -3.03 29.80 8.57
N GLU A 251 -3.87 29.01 9.25
CA GLU A 251 -5.09 29.52 9.90
C GLU A 251 -4.81 30.19 11.26
N ALA A 252 -5.83 30.83 11.83
CA ALA A 252 -5.79 31.41 13.17
C ALA A 252 -5.44 30.38 14.25
N ASN A 253 -4.93 30.85 15.39
CA ASN A 253 -4.62 30.01 16.56
C ASN A 253 -3.61 28.89 16.25
N THR A 254 -2.62 29.19 15.40
CA THR A 254 -1.48 28.32 15.14
C THR A 254 -0.20 28.92 15.69
N SER A 255 0.75 28.09 16.09
CA SER A 255 2.11 28.52 16.45
C SER A 255 3.16 27.75 15.66
N ILE A 256 4.18 28.46 15.15
CA ILE A 256 5.28 27.87 14.37
C ILE A 256 6.61 28.37 14.95
N GLY A 257 7.42 27.42 15.43
CA GLY A 257 8.70 27.66 16.07
C GLY A 257 9.80 28.13 15.12
N GLU A 258 10.83 28.73 15.71
CA GLU A 258 11.99 29.32 15.05
C GLU A 258 12.65 28.36 14.05
N GLY A 259 13.05 28.89 12.89
CA GLY A 259 13.77 28.12 11.86
C GLY A 259 12.96 27.04 11.14
N THR A 260 11.67 26.87 11.46
CA THR A 260 10.78 25.96 10.73
C THR A 260 10.49 26.50 9.33
N SER A 261 10.44 25.60 8.36
CA SER A 261 10.22 25.89 6.94
C SER A 261 9.00 25.15 6.41
N LEU A 262 8.10 25.88 5.76
CA LEU A 262 6.96 25.35 5.01
C LEU A 262 7.25 25.52 3.51
N GLU A 263 7.27 24.42 2.76
CA GLU A 263 7.34 24.45 1.29
C GLU A 263 5.98 24.82 0.68
N SER A 264 5.86 24.85 -0.65
CA SER A 264 4.64 25.31 -1.32
C SER A 264 3.40 24.49 -0.95
N HIS A 265 2.23 25.12 -0.90
CA HIS A 265 0.95 24.43 -0.69
C HIS A 265 0.82 23.67 0.64
N VAL A 266 1.61 23.99 1.66
CA VAL A 266 1.40 23.45 3.01
C VAL A 266 0.17 24.11 3.63
N VAL A 267 -0.67 23.32 4.28
CA VAL A 267 -1.86 23.79 5.01
C VAL A 267 -1.70 23.49 6.49
N VAL A 268 -1.66 24.54 7.31
CA VAL A 268 -1.65 24.46 8.78
C VAL A 268 -2.98 24.97 9.29
N LYS A 269 -3.80 24.07 9.82
CA LYS A 269 -5.16 24.36 10.31
C LYS A 269 -5.12 24.82 11.77
N ARG A 270 -6.18 25.49 12.21
CA ARG A 270 -6.32 26.04 13.57
C ARG A 270 -6.05 25.01 14.67
N GLY A 271 -5.49 25.46 15.78
CA GLY A 271 -5.18 24.60 16.93
C GLY A 271 -3.90 23.77 16.76
N THR A 272 -3.07 24.08 15.76
CA THR A 272 -1.80 23.40 15.50
C THR A 272 -0.63 24.16 16.08
N SER A 273 0.24 23.48 16.83
CA SER A 273 1.52 23.99 17.31
C SER A 273 2.66 23.17 16.72
N ILE A 274 3.63 23.84 16.10
CA ILE A 274 4.79 23.24 15.45
C ILE A 274 6.05 23.79 16.12
N GLY A 275 6.95 22.89 16.52
CA GLY A 275 8.24 23.23 17.10
C GLY A 275 9.21 23.91 16.15
N LYS A 276 10.48 23.93 16.56
CA LYS A 276 11.60 24.57 15.88
C LYS A 276 12.22 23.69 14.82
N ASN A 277 12.85 24.31 13.83
CA ASN A 277 13.69 23.66 12.82
C ASN A 277 13.01 22.49 12.07
N CYS A 278 11.68 22.50 11.98
CA CYS A 278 10.96 21.50 11.21
C CYS A 278 11.05 21.82 9.70
N ARG A 279 11.08 20.77 8.88
CA ARG A 279 11.04 20.87 7.42
C ARG A 279 9.77 20.22 6.91
N ILE A 280 8.85 21.02 6.42
CA ILE A 280 7.51 20.59 6.02
C ILE A 280 7.39 20.78 4.51
N TRP A 281 7.31 19.67 3.78
CA TRP A 281 7.34 19.62 2.32
C TRP A 281 5.97 19.91 1.70
N SER A 282 5.96 20.03 0.37
CA SER A 282 4.78 20.46 -0.36
C SER A 282 3.55 19.57 -0.13
N HIS A 283 2.38 20.21 -0.07
CA HIS A 283 1.07 19.56 0.12
C HIS A 283 0.85 18.83 1.44
N VAL A 284 1.68 19.06 2.46
CA VAL A 284 1.42 18.56 3.81
C VAL A 284 0.22 19.29 4.43
N VAL A 285 -0.67 18.54 5.10
CA VAL A 285 -1.84 19.07 5.80
C VAL A 285 -1.77 18.72 7.29
N LEU A 286 -1.70 19.74 8.14
CA LEU A 286 -1.53 19.62 9.58
C LEU A 286 -2.74 20.19 10.33
N GLY A 287 -3.28 19.40 11.26
CA GLY A 287 -4.31 19.80 12.20
C GLY A 287 -5.71 19.84 11.63
N HIS A 288 -5.94 19.24 10.45
CA HIS A 288 -7.28 19.11 9.92
C HIS A 288 -8.19 18.36 10.89
N GLU A 289 -9.49 18.64 10.81
CA GLU A 289 -10.52 17.89 11.52
C GLU A 289 -10.33 16.38 11.37
N PRO A 290 -10.48 15.63 12.47
CA PRO A 290 -10.35 14.18 12.43
C PRO A 290 -11.45 13.56 11.57
N GLN A 291 -11.14 12.39 10.99
CA GLN A 291 -12.08 11.61 10.19
C GLN A 291 -13.02 10.74 11.04
N ASP A 292 -12.93 10.84 12.38
CA ASP A 292 -13.87 10.18 13.27
C ASP A 292 -15.26 10.81 13.10
N MET A 293 -16.24 9.99 12.74
CA MET A 293 -17.64 10.41 12.60
C MET A 293 -18.25 10.95 13.90
N LYS A 294 -17.61 10.73 15.05
CA LYS A 294 -18.04 11.26 16.35
C LYS A 294 -17.59 12.69 16.62
N PHE A 295 -16.64 13.23 15.84
CA PHE A 295 -16.18 14.60 15.99
C PHE A 295 -17.32 15.59 15.73
N LYS A 296 -17.49 16.57 16.62
CA LYS A 296 -18.59 17.54 16.57
C LYS A 296 -18.11 18.98 16.44
N GLY A 297 -16.82 19.19 16.18
CA GLY A 297 -16.22 20.51 16.14
C GLY A 297 -15.72 20.98 17.50
N GLU A 298 -15.49 20.06 18.45
CA GLU A 298 -14.85 20.38 19.73
C GLU A 298 -13.48 21.06 19.54
N GLU A 299 -13.07 21.85 20.54
CA GLU A 299 -11.77 22.51 20.49
C GLU A 299 -10.67 21.50 20.81
N SER A 300 -9.92 21.07 19.79
CA SER A 300 -8.83 20.10 19.92
C SER A 300 -7.59 20.53 19.13
N HIS A 301 -6.48 19.86 19.40
CA HIS A 301 -5.16 20.34 19.01
C HIS A 301 -4.32 19.29 18.26
N LEU A 302 -3.31 19.81 17.56
CA LEU A 302 -2.16 19.06 17.08
C LEU A 302 -0.89 19.70 17.65
N LYS A 303 -0.02 18.89 18.26
CA LYS A 303 1.27 19.33 18.82
C LYS A 303 2.40 18.56 18.15
N ILE A 304 3.27 19.27 17.46
CA ILE A 304 4.46 18.73 16.79
C ILE A 304 5.69 19.33 17.45
N GLY A 305 6.64 18.47 17.85
CA GLY A 305 7.92 18.85 18.43
C GLY A 305 8.91 19.43 17.42
N ASP A 306 10.19 19.37 17.77
CA ASP A 306 11.29 20.01 17.05
C ASP A 306 11.97 19.07 16.04
N ASN A 307 12.62 19.65 15.03
CA ASN A 307 13.51 18.97 14.09
C ASN A 307 12.84 17.82 13.28
N ASN A 308 11.52 17.91 13.08
CA ASN A 308 10.78 16.92 12.30
C ASN A 308 10.92 17.18 10.80
N ILE A 309 11.00 16.11 10.01
CA ILE A 309 10.92 16.16 8.55
C ILE A 309 9.62 15.50 8.11
N LEU A 310 8.71 16.32 7.59
CA LEU A 310 7.41 15.88 7.08
C LEU A 310 7.44 15.98 5.56
N ARG A 311 7.47 14.84 4.88
CA ARG A 311 7.54 14.74 3.43
C ARG A 311 6.18 14.98 2.78
N GLU A 312 6.18 15.03 1.46
CA GLU A 312 5.07 15.42 0.60
C GLU A 312 3.79 14.64 0.94
N MET A 313 2.64 15.31 0.93
CA MET A 313 1.33 14.69 1.14
C MET A 313 1.14 14.01 2.52
N VAL A 314 2.01 14.27 3.51
CA VAL A 314 1.77 13.85 4.89
C VAL A 314 0.51 14.53 5.43
N THR A 315 -0.32 13.76 6.13
CA THR A 315 -1.51 14.28 6.81
C THR A 315 -1.48 13.91 8.29
N ILE A 316 -1.71 14.89 9.16
CA ILE A 316 -1.81 14.69 10.61
C ILE A 316 -3.06 15.39 11.11
N HIS A 317 -4.02 14.63 11.62
CA HIS A 317 -5.27 15.21 12.14
C HIS A 317 -5.14 15.59 13.60
N ARG A 318 -5.82 16.67 13.99
CA ARG A 318 -5.98 17.01 15.40
C ARG A 318 -6.81 15.95 16.13
N ALA A 319 -6.78 15.99 17.46
CA ALA A 319 -7.51 15.02 18.28
C ALA A 319 -9.04 15.16 18.18
N THR A 320 -9.72 14.17 18.72
CA THR A 320 -11.10 14.26 19.22
C THR A 320 -11.08 14.47 20.73
N GLY A 321 -12.12 15.10 21.28
CA GLY A 321 -12.21 15.45 22.69
C GLY A 321 -11.75 16.89 23.00
N GLU A 322 -12.48 17.55 23.89
CA GLU A 322 -12.25 18.94 24.28
C GLU A 322 -10.88 19.11 24.96
N GLY A 323 -10.04 19.98 24.43
CA GLY A 323 -8.67 20.25 24.90
C GLY A 323 -7.64 19.15 24.57
N GLU A 324 -8.05 18.05 23.95
CA GLU A 324 -7.17 16.92 23.63
C GLU A 324 -6.22 17.24 22.46
N ALA A 325 -5.15 16.45 22.34
CA ALA A 325 -4.14 16.65 21.30
C ALA A 325 -3.68 15.35 20.64
N THR A 326 -3.48 15.39 19.32
CA THR A 326 -2.57 14.46 18.62
C THR A 326 -1.15 14.99 18.82
N ILE A 327 -0.20 14.11 19.12
CA ILE A 327 1.17 14.48 19.51
C ILE A 327 2.19 13.77 18.60
N LEU A 328 3.14 14.54 18.08
CA LEU A 328 4.35 14.07 17.42
C LEU A 328 5.55 14.66 18.15
N GLY A 329 6.47 13.80 18.63
CA GLY A 329 7.68 14.21 19.33
C GLY A 329 8.73 14.84 18.42
N ASP A 330 10.00 14.66 18.77
CA ASP A 330 11.13 15.33 18.12
C ASP A 330 11.89 14.43 17.14
N ASN A 331 12.59 15.03 16.18
CA ASN A 331 13.55 14.35 15.30
C ASN A 331 12.95 13.18 14.49
N ASN A 332 11.68 13.27 14.10
CA ASN A 332 11.03 12.22 13.32
C ASN A 332 11.15 12.46 11.81
N LEU A 333 11.16 11.37 11.05
CA LEU A 333 10.99 11.39 9.60
C LEU A 333 9.66 10.70 9.23
N LEU A 334 8.69 11.49 8.77
CA LEU A 334 7.48 10.98 8.13
C LEU A 334 7.64 11.11 6.62
N MET A 335 7.76 9.98 5.92
CA MET A 335 7.89 9.95 4.47
C MET A 335 6.56 10.21 3.76
N ALA A 336 6.60 10.34 2.43
CA ALA A 336 5.45 10.85 1.68
C ALA A 336 4.20 9.97 1.85
N TYR A 337 3.04 10.60 1.88
CA TYR A 337 1.72 9.96 2.06
C TYR A 337 1.50 9.26 3.42
N VAL A 338 2.32 9.51 4.43
CA VAL A 338 2.02 9.02 5.79
C VAL A 338 0.79 9.75 6.34
N HIS A 339 -0.13 8.98 6.91
CA HIS A 339 -1.29 9.48 7.63
C HIS A 339 -1.16 9.20 9.13
N ILE A 340 -1.37 10.22 9.96
CA ILE A 340 -1.50 10.11 11.41
C ILE A 340 -2.92 10.52 11.83
N GLY A 341 -3.66 9.56 12.36
CA GLY A 341 -5.01 9.74 12.86
C GLY A 341 -5.09 10.55 14.15
N HIS A 342 -6.33 10.80 14.58
CA HIS A 342 -6.63 11.57 15.77
C HIS A 342 -6.15 10.90 17.06
N ASN A 343 -5.79 11.69 18.07
CA ASN A 343 -5.38 11.23 19.41
C ASN A 343 -4.17 10.28 19.40
N CYS A 344 -3.39 10.23 18.32
CA CYS A 344 -2.16 9.47 18.31
C CYS A 344 -1.08 10.15 19.16
N VAL A 345 -0.18 9.33 19.69
CA VAL A 345 1.03 9.78 20.38
C VAL A 345 2.22 9.11 19.71
N ILE A 346 2.95 9.87 18.90
CA ILE A 346 4.18 9.43 18.25
C ILE A 346 5.35 10.03 19.02
N GLY A 347 6.27 9.18 19.46
CA GLY A 347 7.48 9.55 20.18
C GLY A 347 8.49 10.30 19.31
N SER A 348 9.76 10.16 19.69
CA SER A 348 10.88 10.86 19.08
C SER A 348 11.85 9.91 18.37
N ASN A 349 12.60 10.44 17.40
CA ASN A 349 13.58 9.68 16.60
C ASN A 349 12.95 8.52 15.81
N THR A 350 11.68 8.63 15.45
CA THR A 350 10.97 7.61 14.67
C THR A 350 11.16 7.82 13.18
N MET A 351 11.05 6.75 12.41
CA MET A 351 10.99 6.80 10.95
C MET A 351 9.77 6.04 10.46
N ILE A 352 8.85 6.73 9.81
CA ILE A 352 7.65 6.13 9.22
C ILE A 352 7.73 6.28 7.71
N SER A 353 7.85 5.15 7.03
CA SER A 353 8.07 5.10 5.58
C SER A 353 6.79 5.35 4.80
N ASN A 354 6.93 5.51 3.48
CA ASN A 354 5.87 5.99 2.59
C ASN A 354 4.54 5.26 2.73
N SER A 355 3.44 6.02 2.58
CA SER A 355 2.07 5.49 2.47
C SER A 355 1.63 4.64 3.66
N THR A 356 2.24 4.84 4.83
CA THR A 356 1.83 4.17 6.07
C THR A 356 0.66 4.91 6.71
N GLY A 357 -0.39 4.17 7.04
CA GLY A 357 -1.59 4.70 7.68
C GLY A 357 -1.63 4.35 9.16
N VAL A 358 -1.61 5.36 10.01
CA VAL A 358 -1.75 5.22 11.47
C VAL A 358 -3.17 5.65 11.87
N SER A 359 -3.99 4.70 12.29
CA SER A 359 -5.38 4.97 12.71
C SER A 359 -5.43 5.72 14.06
N GLY A 360 -6.63 6.14 14.48
CA GLY A 360 -6.80 6.90 15.73
C GLY A 360 -6.31 6.19 16.99
N HIS A 361 -5.88 6.97 17.99
CA HIS A 361 -5.44 6.52 19.31
C HIS A 361 -4.23 5.57 19.33
N VAL A 362 -3.40 5.57 18.28
CA VAL A 362 -2.19 4.76 18.25
C VAL A 362 -1.07 5.42 19.04
N THR A 363 -0.32 4.62 19.78
CA THR A 363 0.95 5.02 20.40
C THR A 363 2.12 4.36 19.68
N ILE A 364 3.10 5.15 19.24
CA ILE A 364 4.37 4.66 18.70
C ILE A 364 5.48 5.26 19.57
N GLU A 365 6.28 4.42 20.23
CA GLU A 365 7.36 4.87 21.11
C GLU A 365 8.58 5.38 20.34
N ASP A 366 9.56 5.87 21.10
CA ASP A 366 10.79 6.42 20.55
C ASP A 366 11.56 5.39 19.71
N LYS A 367 12.22 5.86 18.65
CA LYS A 367 13.15 5.08 17.81
C LYS A 367 12.49 3.94 17.03
N CYS A 368 11.17 3.83 17.00
CA CYS A 368 10.48 2.88 16.13
C CYS A 368 10.74 3.21 14.65
N VAL A 369 10.86 2.15 13.83
CA VAL A 369 10.93 2.24 12.38
C VAL A 369 9.77 1.45 11.79
N ILE A 370 8.89 2.14 11.07
CA ILE A 370 7.73 1.55 10.42
C ILE A 370 8.00 1.49 8.91
N GLY A 371 7.88 0.30 8.35
CA GLY A 371 8.00 0.06 6.91
C GLY A 371 6.91 0.78 6.11
N GLY A 372 7.08 0.84 4.79
CA GLY A 372 6.12 1.53 3.91
C GLY A 372 4.86 0.69 3.70
N PHE A 373 3.75 1.34 3.35
CA PHE A 373 2.45 0.72 3.10
C PHE A 373 1.88 -0.06 4.29
N VAL A 374 2.35 0.21 5.51
CA VAL A 374 1.86 -0.45 6.72
C VAL A 374 0.54 0.20 7.15
N GLY A 375 -0.46 -0.62 7.49
CA GLY A 375 -1.66 -0.16 8.18
C GLY A 375 -1.57 -0.48 9.66
N ILE A 376 -1.68 0.53 10.53
CA ILE A 376 -1.72 0.37 11.99
C ILE A 376 -3.14 0.66 12.46
N HIS A 377 -3.79 -0.36 13.01
CA HIS A 377 -5.16 -0.29 13.49
C HIS A 377 -5.29 0.59 14.74
N GLN A 378 -6.48 1.15 14.96
CA GLN A 378 -6.75 2.05 16.10
C GLN A 378 -6.42 1.39 17.45
N PHE A 379 -5.98 2.20 18.42
CA PHE A 379 -5.59 1.82 19.79
C PHE A 379 -4.37 0.89 19.91
N VAL A 380 -3.64 0.62 18.82
CA VAL A 380 -2.41 -0.17 18.87
C VAL A 380 -1.28 0.61 19.56
N HIS A 381 -0.45 -0.11 20.30
CA HIS A 381 0.79 0.39 20.89
C HIS A 381 1.99 -0.34 20.27
N ILE A 382 2.94 0.41 19.71
CA ILE A 382 4.21 -0.09 19.16
C ILE A 382 5.35 0.45 20.03
N GLY A 383 6.12 -0.46 20.64
CA GLY A 383 7.29 -0.18 21.48
C GLY A 383 8.60 -0.63 20.85
#